data_AF-I7GM03-F1
#
_entry.id   AF-I7GM03-F1
#
_cell.length_a   1.000
_cell.length_b   1.000
_cell.length_c   1.000
_cell.angle_alpha   90.00
_cell.angle_beta   90.00
_cell.angle_gamma   90.00
#
_symmetry.space_group_name_H-M   'P 1'
#
loop_
_entity.id
_entity.type
_entity.pdbx_description
1 polymer ?
#
loop_
_entity_poly.entity_id
_entity_poly.type
_entity_poly.pdbx_seq_one_letter_code
_entity_poly.pdbx_strand_id
1 'polypeptide(L)'
;MTPQSDLDSSSSEEFYQAVHHAEQTFRKMESYLKQQQLCDVILIVGNRKIPAHRLVLSSVSDYFAAMFTSDGFLYAVGGHDAPASNHCSRLLDYVERYDPKTDTWTMVAPLSMPRDAVGVCLLGDRLYAVGGYDGQTYLNTMESYDPQTNEWTQMASLNIGRAGACVVVIKQP
;
A
#
# COMPACT_ATOMS: atom_id res chain seq x y z
N MET A 1 -46.07 47.37 18.44
CA MET A 1 -46.16 46.76 19.78
C MET A 1 -46.53 45.30 19.57
N THR A 2 -45.72 44.39 20.11
CA THR A 2 -45.77 42.92 19.94
C THR A 2 -47.02 42.28 20.55
N PRO A 3 -47.30 40.99 20.23
CA PRO A 3 -46.87 39.92 21.14
C PRO A 3 -46.25 38.68 20.46
N GLN A 4 -45.60 37.87 21.31
CA GLN A 4 -44.76 36.69 21.06
C GLN A 4 -45.44 35.50 20.38
N SER A 5 -44.62 34.63 19.78
CA SER A 5 -44.64 33.20 20.15
C SER A 5 -43.23 32.64 20.09
N ASP A 6 -42.82 32.07 21.21
CA ASP A 6 -41.58 31.38 21.50
C ASP A 6 -41.34 30.19 20.55
N LEU A 7 -40.07 29.83 20.36
CA LEU A 7 -39.59 28.45 20.35
C LEU A 7 -38.05 28.50 20.33
N ASP A 8 -37.52 28.58 21.54
CA ASP A 8 -36.16 28.21 21.89
C ASP A 8 -36.02 26.71 21.63
N SER A 9 -35.36 26.31 20.54
CA SER A 9 -34.92 24.92 20.37
C SER A 9 -33.41 24.87 20.60
N SER A 10 -33.03 24.91 21.86
CA SER A 10 -31.73 24.40 22.29
C SER A 10 -31.66 22.93 21.88
N SER A 11 -30.98 22.64 20.77
CA SER A 11 -30.55 21.27 20.46
C SER A 11 -29.50 20.89 21.49
N SER A 12 -29.94 20.37 22.63
CA SER A 12 -29.07 19.67 23.56
C SER A 12 -28.47 18.49 22.81
N GLU A 13 -27.19 18.60 22.42
CA GLU A 13 -26.42 17.44 21.97
C GLU A 13 -26.53 16.38 23.07
N GLU A 14 -27.24 15.30 22.80
CA GLU A 14 -27.31 14.15 23.72
C GLU A 14 -25.93 13.50 23.74
N PHE A 15 -25.11 13.88 24.72
CA PHE A 15 -23.83 13.23 24.96
C PHE A 15 -24.07 11.83 25.54
N TYR A 16 -24.02 10.81 24.69
CA TYR A 16 -24.03 9.42 25.14
C TYR A 16 -22.69 9.10 25.83
N GLN A 17 -22.71 9.01 27.15
CA GLN A 17 -21.53 8.65 27.95
C GLN A 17 -21.73 7.28 28.61
N ALA A 18 -21.06 6.26 28.08
CA ALA A 18 -21.02 4.93 28.67
C ALA A 18 -19.78 4.76 29.55
N VAL A 19 -19.93 5.01 30.85
CA VAL A 19 -18.89 4.74 31.85
C VAL A 19 -18.57 3.23 31.81
N HIS A 20 -17.28 2.87 31.73
CA HIS A 20 -16.78 1.49 31.55
C HIS A 20 -17.00 0.84 30.17
N HIS A 21 -17.35 1.61 29.13
CA HIS A 21 -17.55 1.04 27.79
C HIS A 21 -16.39 0.18 27.30
N ALA A 22 -15.14 0.65 27.46
CA ALA A 22 -13.96 -0.09 27.03
C ALA A 22 -13.86 -1.46 27.73
N GLU A 23 -13.99 -1.50 29.06
CA GLU A 23 -13.91 -2.73 29.85
C GLU A 23 -15.04 -3.70 29.48
N GLN A 24 -16.28 -3.20 29.37
CA GLN A 24 -17.42 -4.03 28.96
C GLN A 24 -17.26 -4.59 27.55
N THR A 25 -16.70 -3.80 26.64
CA THR A 25 -16.45 -4.24 25.25
C THR A 25 -15.35 -5.29 25.21
N PHE A 26 -14.26 -5.14 25.97
CA PHE A 26 -13.21 -6.16 26.08
C PHE A 26 -13.72 -7.47 26.66
N ARG A 27 -14.58 -7.44 27.69
CA ARG A 27 -15.23 -8.64 28.23
C ARG A 27 -16.10 -9.34 27.18
N LYS A 28 -16.82 -8.58 26.34
CA LYS A 28 -17.58 -9.15 25.21
C LYS A 28 -16.67 -9.79 24.17
N MET A 29 -15.58 -9.13 23.79
CA MET A 29 -14.59 -9.69 22.85
C MET A 29 -13.95 -10.98 23.40
N GLU A 30 -13.65 -11.04 24.70
CA GLU A 30 -13.17 -12.25 25.36
C GLU A 30 -14.21 -13.39 25.29
N SER A 31 -15.49 -13.08 25.49
CA SER A 31 -16.57 -14.05 25.32
C SER A 31 -16.65 -14.58 23.88
N TYR A 32 -16.52 -13.71 22.88
CA TYR A 32 -16.46 -14.11 21.48
C TYR A 32 -15.28 -15.03 21.21
N LEU A 33 -14.11 -14.74 21.78
CA LEU A 33 -12.92 -15.59 21.65
C LEU A 33 -13.16 -16.98 22.24
N LYS A 34 -13.71 -17.06 23.46
CA LYS A 34 -14.04 -18.32 24.14
C LYS A 34 -15.05 -19.16 23.34
N GLN A 35 -15.97 -18.50 22.64
CA GLN A 35 -16.99 -19.14 21.80
C GLN A 35 -16.57 -19.30 20.33
N GLN A 36 -15.33 -18.90 19.97
CA GLN A 36 -14.82 -18.85 18.60
C GLN A 36 -15.72 -18.08 17.62
N GLN A 37 -16.44 -17.07 18.10
CA GLN A 37 -17.27 -16.19 17.30
C GLN A 37 -16.43 -15.04 16.74
N LEU A 38 -16.64 -14.72 15.47
CA LEU A 38 -15.96 -13.61 14.78
C LEU A 38 -14.42 -13.73 14.73
N CYS A 39 -13.84 -14.87 15.11
CA CYS A 39 -12.41 -15.10 14.95
C CYS A 39 -12.08 -15.20 13.46
N ASP A 40 -11.40 -14.18 12.95
CA ASP A 40 -11.07 -13.97 11.54
C ASP A 40 -9.60 -14.28 11.21
N VAL A 41 -8.85 -14.76 12.19
CA VAL A 41 -7.47 -15.22 12.01
C VAL A 41 -7.17 -16.42 12.92
N ILE A 42 -6.24 -17.28 12.48
CA ILE A 42 -5.72 -18.39 13.27
C ILE A 42 -4.19 -18.24 13.36
N LEU A 43 -3.67 -18.13 14.58
CA LEU A 43 -2.24 -18.17 14.82
C LEU A 43 -1.76 -19.62 14.83
N ILE A 44 -0.72 -19.91 14.05
CA ILE A 44 -0.10 -21.22 13.97
C ILE A 44 1.25 -21.15 14.70
N VAL A 45 1.39 -21.92 15.78
CA VAL A 45 2.63 -22.00 16.57
C VAL A 45 3.04 -23.46 16.69
N GLY A 46 3.93 -23.90 15.80
CA GLY A 46 4.21 -25.32 15.60
C GLY A 46 2.94 -26.06 15.21
N ASN A 47 2.53 -27.04 16.02
CA ASN A 47 1.33 -27.84 15.79
C ASN A 47 0.05 -27.24 16.38
N ARG A 48 0.13 -26.08 17.04
CA ARG A 48 -1.03 -25.44 17.70
C ARG A 48 -1.70 -24.47 16.75
N LYS A 49 -3.03 -24.52 16.69
CA LYS A 49 -3.89 -23.54 16.00
C LYS A 49 -4.67 -22.76 17.05
N ILE A 50 -4.52 -21.44 17.07
CA ILE A 50 -5.13 -20.55 18.07
C ILE A 50 -6.00 -19.54 17.32
N PRO A 51 -7.34 -19.71 17.29
CA PRO A 51 -8.25 -18.69 16.74
C PRO A 51 -8.10 -17.38 17.50
N ALA A 52 -8.15 -16.26 16.80
CA ALA A 52 -8.06 -14.93 17.37
C ALA A 52 -8.81 -13.90 16.51
N HIS A 53 -8.93 -12.69 17.03
CA HIS A 53 -9.49 -11.53 16.32
C HIS A 53 -8.35 -10.63 15.85
N ARG A 54 -8.28 -10.33 14.55
CA ARG A 54 -7.27 -9.43 13.98
C ARG A 54 -7.30 -8.07 14.66
N LEU A 55 -8.50 -7.52 14.88
CA LEU A 55 -8.68 -6.23 15.54
C LEU A 55 -8.07 -6.18 16.95
N VAL A 56 -8.23 -7.25 17.74
CA VAL A 56 -7.67 -7.33 19.10
C VAL A 56 -6.14 -7.44 19.04
N LEU A 57 -5.60 -8.23 18.12
CA LEU A 57 -4.16 -8.37 17.94
C LEU A 57 -3.51 -7.07 17.43
N SER A 58 -4.15 -6.39 16.48
CA SER A 58 -3.70 -5.10 15.95
C SER A 58 -3.72 -4.00 17.02
N SER A 59 -4.71 -3.98 17.91
CA SER A 59 -4.80 -2.93 18.94
C SER A 59 -3.71 -3.02 20.02
N VAL A 60 -3.03 -4.16 20.13
CA VAL A 60 -1.98 -4.40 21.15
C VAL A 60 -0.58 -4.61 20.56
N SER A 61 -0.43 -4.59 19.24
CA SER A 61 0.84 -4.86 18.57
C SER A 61 0.93 -4.13 17.24
N ASP A 62 1.89 -3.23 17.12
CA ASP A 62 2.17 -2.51 15.87
C ASP A 62 2.56 -3.45 14.73
N TYR A 63 3.15 -4.61 15.05
CA TYR A 63 3.43 -5.65 14.07
C TYR A 63 2.13 -6.23 13.49
N PHE A 64 1.17 -6.59 14.35
CA PHE A 64 -0.12 -7.10 13.89
C PHE A 64 -0.98 -6.01 13.27
N ALA A 65 -0.87 -4.76 13.72
CA ALA A 65 -1.50 -3.62 13.07
C ALA A 65 -0.98 -3.51 11.64
N ALA A 66 0.34 -3.34 11.46
CA ALA A 66 0.96 -3.27 10.15
C ALA A 66 0.60 -4.49 9.29
N MET A 67 0.72 -5.71 9.80
CA MET A 67 0.43 -6.92 9.01
C MET A 67 -1.04 -7.04 8.59
N PHE A 68 -1.99 -6.58 9.41
CA PHE A 68 -3.42 -6.69 9.09
C PHE A 68 -3.98 -5.47 8.35
N THR A 69 -3.31 -4.33 8.43
CA THR A 69 -3.73 -3.07 7.79
C THR A 69 -2.80 -2.64 6.65
N SER A 70 -1.70 -3.34 6.38
CA SER A 70 -0.84 -3.02 5.24
C SER A 70 -1.58 -3.38 3.95
N ASP A 71 -2.01 -2.35 3.22
CA ASP A 71 -2.50 -2.44 1.85
C ASP A 71 -1.37 -2.17 0.84
N GLY A 72 -0.16 -2.62 1.19
CA GLY A 72 1.02 -2.46 0.37
C GLY A 72 1.12 -3.56 -0.68
N PHE A 73 1.37 -3.16 -1.92
CA PHE A 73 1.75 -4.07 -3.00
C PHE A 73 3.25 -3.90 -3.30
N LEU A 74 3.92 -4.98 -3.71
CA LEU A 74 5.26 -4.85 -4.30
C LEU A 74 5.13 -4.65 -5.80
N TYR A 75 6.03 -3.86 -6.37
CA TYR A 75 6.09 -3.60 -7.81
C TYR A 75 7.45 -4.01 -8.36
N ALA A 76 7.44 -4.81 -9.41
CA ALA A 76 8.60 -5.06 -10.27
C ALA A 76 8.44 -4.22 -11.53
N VAL A 77 9.43 -3.39 -11.86
CA VAL A 77 9.35 -2.38 -12.92
C VAL A 77 10.49 -2.58 -13.90
N GLY A 78 10.16 -2.87 -15.16
CA GLY A 78 11.13 -2.97 -16.26
C GLY A 78 12.16 -4.09 -16.06
N GLY A 79 13.42 -3.79 -16.37
CA GLY A 79 14.52 -4.75 -16.34
C GLY A 79 14.76 -5.42 -17.69
N HIS A 80 15.55 -6.48 -17.66
CA HIS A 80 15.89 -7.26 -18.85
C HIS A 80 15.84 -8.75 -18.56
N ASP A 81 15.35 -9.52 -19.52
CA ASP A 81 15.51 -10.96 -19.54
C ASP A 81 16.73 -11.29 -20.40
N ALA A 82 17.75 -11.88 -19.78
CA ALA A 82 18.94 -12.39 -20.45
C ALA A 82 19.11 -13.87 -20.04
N PRO A 83 18.45 -14.80 -20.73
CA PRO A 83 18.51 -16.20 -20.34
C PRO A 83 19.94 -16.73 -20.55
N ALA A 84 20.40 -17.56 -19.61
CA ALA A 84 21.78 -18.06 -19.60
C ALA A 84 22.19 -18.85 -20.87
N SER A 85 21.22 -19.30 -21.67
CA SER A 85 21.42 -20.18 -22.83
C SER A 85 21.35 -19.48 -24.19
N ASN A 86 20.97 -18.20 -24.25
CA ASN A 86 20.80 -17.47 -25.51
C ASN A 86 21.25 -16.00 -25.38
N HIS A 87 21.65 -15.41 -26.50
CA HIS A 87 22.12 -14.01 -26.57
C HIS A 87 20.99 -13.03 -26.89
N CYS A 88 19.73 -13.47 -26.82
CA CYS A 88 18.59 -12.57 -27.00
C CYS A 88 18.27 -11.92 -25.66
N SER A 89 18.83 -10.73 -25.43
CA SER A 89 18.41 -9.85 -24.34
C SER A 89 17.07 -9.23 -24.71
N ARG A 90 16.02 -9.48 -23.93
CA ARG A 90 14.72 -8.81 -24.07
C ARG A 90 14.58 -7.76 -22.98
N LEU A 91 14.55 -6.51 -23.39
CA LEU A 91 14.24 -5.40 -22.49
C LEU A 91 12.73 -5.38 -22.21
N LEU A 92 12.37 -5.11 -20.97
CA LEU A 92 11.00 -5.14 -20.51
C LEU A 92 10.50 -3.71 -20.22
N ASP A 93 9.33 -3.40 -20.75
CA ASP A 93 8.47 -2.28 -20.35
C ASP A 93 7.38 -2.72 -19.37
N TYR A 94 7.34 -4.02 -19.05
CA TYR A 94 6.36 -4.62 -18.17
C TYR A 94 6.52 -4.17 -16.74
N VAL A 95 5.38 -4.10 -16.07
CA VAL A 95 5.28 -3.81 -14.65
C VAL A 95 4.35 -4.83 -14.04
N GLU A 96 4.83 -5.50 -13.00
CA GLU A 96 4.08 -6.50 -12.27
C GLU A 96 3.88 -6.04 -10.83
N ARG A 97 2.69 -6.31 -10.29
CA ARG A 97 2.31 -6.01 -8.93
C ARG A 97 2.04 -7.30 -8.17
N TYR A 98 2.72 -7.49 -7.05
CA TYR A 98 2.49 -8.59 -6.11
C TYR A 98 1.51 -8.18 -5.02
N ASP A 99 0.47 -8.98 -4.85
CA ASP A 99 -0.45 -8.90 -3.72
C ASP A 99 -0.10 -9.97 -2.67
N PRO A 100 0.41 -9.58 -1.48
CA PRO A 100 0.74 -10.53 -0.42
C PRO A 100 -0.48 -11.22 0.20
N LYS A 101 -1.69 -10.69 0.01
CA LYS A 101 -2.93 -11.30 0.54
C LYS A 101 -3.39 -12.47 -0.33
N THR A 102 -3.21 -12.37 -1.65
CA THR A 102 -3.58 -13.43 -2.60
C THR A 102 -2.41 -14.27 -3.05
N ASP A 103 -1.19 -13.86 -2.74
CA ASP A 103 0.07 -14.50 -3.16
C ASP A 103 0.18 -14.61 -4.69
N THR A 104 -0.13 -13.52 -5.39
CA THR A 104 -0.15 -13.49 -6.86
C THR A 104 0.50 -12.24 -7.42
N TRP A 105 1.23 -12.42 -8.51
CA TRP A 105 1.68 -11.34 -9.39
C TRP A 105 0.61 -11.06 -10.46
N THR A 106 0.35 -9.78 -10.70
CA THR A 106 -0.57 -9.32 -11.75
C THR A 106 0.08 -8.22 -12.57
N MET A 107 -0.06 -8.29 -13.90
CA MET A 107 0.35 -7.21 -14.80
C MET A 107 -0.44 -5.93 -14.49
N VAL A 108 0.27 -4.81 -14.43
CA VAL A 108 -0.31 -3.45 -14.40
C VAL A 108 0.07 -2.70 -15.67
N ALA A 109 -0.32 -1.44 -15.79
CA ALA A 109 0.03 -0.65 -16.97
C ALA A 109 1.54 -0.66 -17.23
N PRO A 110 1.98 -0.92 -18.47
CA PRO A 110 3.40 -0.92 -18.82
C PRO A 110 3.95 0.50 -18.87
N LEU A 111 5.27 0.62 -18.76
CA LEU A 111 6.01 1.85 -19.04
C LEU A 111 5.81 2.28 -20.51
N SER A 112 6.03 3.55 -20.84
CA SER A 112 5.98 3.99 -22.25
C SER A 112 7.11 3.45 -23.12
N MET A 113 8.21 3.02 -22.50
CA MET A 113 9.36 2.42 -23.15
C MET A 113 10.07 1.43 -22.20
N PRO A 114 10.80 0.43 -22.73
CA PRO A 114 11.58 -0.48 -21.90
C PRO A 114 12.67 0.25 -21.12
N ARG A 115 12.89 -0.17 -19.86
CA ARG A 115 13.91 0.44 -19.00
C ARG A 115 14.67 -0.64 -18.23
N ASP A 116 15.91 -0.91 -18.65
CA ASP A 116 16.85 -1.70 -17.84
C ASP A 116 17.60 -0.83 -16.83
N ALA A 117 17.96 -1.43 -15.68
CA ALA A 117 18.59 -0.77 -14.54
C ALA A 117 17.91 0.56 -14.17
N VAL A 118 16.57 0.57 -14.20
CA VAL A 118 15.73 1.72 -13.86
C VAL A 118 15.82 2.04 -12.36
N GLY A 119 15.92 3.32 -12.02
CA GLY A 119 15.79 3.78 -10.64
C GLY A 119 14.33 3.96 -10.29
N VAL A 120 13.87 3.37 -9.17
CA VAL A 120 12.48 3.50 -8.72
C VAL A 120 12.37 4.04 -7.30
N CYS A 121 11.37 4.88 -7.04
CA CYS A 121 11.05 5.32 -5.68
C CYS A 121 9.56 5.67 -5.51
N LEU A 122 9.09 5.60 -4.26
CA LEU A 122 7.77 6.08 -3.87
C LEU A 122 7.89 7.54 -3.40
N LEU A 123 7.13 8.45 -4.01
CA LEU A 123 7.01 9.84 -3.59
C LEU A 123 5.53 10.20 -3.48
N GLY A 124 5.07 10.46 -2.25
CA GLY A 124 3.64 10.61 -1.98
C GLY A 124 2.90 9.29 -2.19
N ASP A 125 1.89 9.32 -3.03
CA ASP A 125 1.02 8.19 -3.41
C ASP A 125 1.37 7.57 -4.78
N ARG A 126 2.46 8.03 -5.40
CA ARG A 126 2.88 7.63 -6.76
C ARG A 126 4.24 6.96 -6.78
N LEU A 127 4.38 5.98 -7.66
CA LEU A 127 5.65 5.30 -7.95
C LEU A 127 6.33 6.02 -9.11
N TYR A 128 7.62 6.31 -9.00
CA TYR A 128 8.39 6.99 -10.04
C TYR A 128 9.41 6.04 -10.64
N ALA A 129 9.48 6.01 -11.98
CA ALA A 129 10.52 5.34 -12.75
C ALA A 129 11.45 6.41 -13.36
N VAL A 130 12.73 6.35 -13.04
CA VAL A 130 13.71 7.41 -13.29
C VAL A 130 14.89 6.86 -14.08
N GLY A 131 15.08 7.37 -15.30
CA GLY A 131 16.18 6.97 -16.17
C GLY A 131 16.11 5.49 -16.59
N GLY A 132 17.28 4.86 -16.70
CA GLY A 132 17.43 3.48 -17.20
C GLY A 132 18.09 3.43 -18.57
N TYR A 133 18.07 2.24 -19.19
CA TYR A 133 18.61 1.98 -20.52
C TYR A 133 17.56 1.30 -21.39
N ASP A 134 17.29 1.85 -22.57
CA ASP A 134 16.27 1.34 -23.51
C ASP A 134 16.84 0.37 -24.56
N GLY A 135 18.12 0.00 -24.43
CA GLY A 135 18.82 -0.82 -25.43
C GLY A 135 19.64 -0.03 -26.44
N GLN A 136 19.49 1.30 -26.47
CA GLN A 136 20.22 2.19 -27.37
C GLN A 136 20.89 3.34 -26.61
N THR A 137 20.19 3.95 -25.65
CA THR A 137 20.61 5.16 -24.96
C THR A 137 20.29 5.11 -23.47
N TYR A 138 21.10 5.83 -22.68
CA TYR A 138 20.77 6.09 -21.28
C TYR A 138 19.66 7.14 -21.21
N LEU A 139 18.54 6.75 -20.61
CA LEU A 139 17.36 7.58 -20.52
C LEU A 139 17.56 8.68 -19.48
N ASN A 140 17.15 9.89 -19.85
CA ASN A 140 16.94 10.99 -18.91
C ASN A 140 15.45 11.17 -18.58
N THR A 141 14.56 10.44 -19.24
CA THR A 141 13.11 10.55 -19.04
C THR A 141 12.69 9.97 -17.69
N MET A 142 11.59 10.50 -17.16
CA MET A 142 10.99 10.07 -15.91
C MET A 142 9.49 9.93 -16.10
N GLU A 143 8.88 8.94 -15.45
CA GLU A 143 7.44 8.70 -15.49
C GLU A 143 6.94 8.40 -14.08
N SER A 144 5.71 8.80 -13.77
CA SER A 144 5.03 8.48 -12.51
C SER A 144 3.82 7.61 -12.75
N TYR A 145 3.67 6.56 -11.97
CA TYR A 145 2.53 5.65 -11.97
C TYR A 145 1.52 6.03 -10.90
N ASP A 146 0.25 6.08 -11.30
CA ASP A 146 -0.91 6.21 -10.42
C ASP A 146 -1.54 4.84 -10.17
N PRO A 147 -1.48 4.29 -8.94
CA PRO A 147 -2.12 3.02 -8.63
C PRO A 147 -3.66 3.05 -8.71
N GLN A 148 -4.28 4.24 -8.59
CA GLN A 148 -5.75 4.39 -8.62
C GLN A 148 -6.29 4.34 -10.04
N THR A 149 -5.60 4.99 -10.99
CA THR A 149 -6.01 4.98 -12.40
C THR A 149 -5.33 3.87 -13.20
N ASN A 150 -4.29 3.23 -12.64
CA ASN A 150 -3.46 2.25 -13.34
C ASN A 150 -2.87 2.85 -14.63
N GLU A 151 -2.24 4.02 -14.52
CA GLU A 151 -1.66 4.75 -15.67
C GLU A 151 -0.29 5.35 -15.33
N TRP A 152 0.59 5.40 -16.33
CA TRP A 152 1.86 6.12 -16.28
C TRP A 152 1.72 7.49 -16.94
N THR A 153 2.31 8.51 -16.33
CA THR A 153 2.37 9.88 -16.86
C THR A 153 3.81 10.35 -16.96
N GLN A 154 4.19 10.95 -18.08
CA GLN A 154 5.52 11.50 -18.28
C GLN A 154 5.75 12.73 -17.40
N MET A 155 6.93 12.78 -16.78
CA MET A 155 7.35 13.84 -15.86
C MET A 155 8.55 14.62 -16.41
N ALA A 156 9.00 15.62 -15.64
CA ALA A 156 10.22 16.37 -15.96
C ALA A 156 11.43 15.44 -16.07
N SER A 157 12.26 15.67 -17.08
CA SER A 157 13.45 14.84 -17.34
C SER A 157 14.63 15.23 -16.46
N LEU A 158 15.51 14.26 -16.20
CA LEU A 158 16.85 14.51 -15.69
C LEU A 158 17.66 15.38 -16.68
N ASN A 159 18.63 16.11 -16.14
CA ASN A 159 19.57 16.87 -16.97
C ASN A 159 20.47 15.98 -17.82
N ILE A 160 20.81 14.78 -17.32
CA ILE A 160 21.71 13.82 -17.96
C ILE A 160 21.12 12.43 -17.80
N GLY A 161 21.08 11.68 -18.90
CA GLY A 161 20.59 10.29 -18.92
C GLY A 161 21.55 9.35 -18.20
N ARG A 162 21.00 8.39 -17.44
CA ARG A 162 21.78 7.42 -16.66
C ARG A 162 20.96 6.17 -16.35
N ALA A 163 21.65 5.05 -16.16
CA ALA A 163 21.10 3.78 -15.71
C ALA A 163 21.84 3.31 -14.44
N GLY A 164 21.21 2.43 -13.64
CA GLY A 164 21.79 1.89 -12.40
C GLY A 164 21.88 2.93 -11.27
N ALA A 165 21.12 4.02 -11.35
CA ALA A 165 21.14 5.06 -10.33
C ALA A 165 20.34 4.64 -9.09
N CYS A 166 20.86 4.94 -7.90
CA CYS A 166 20.07 4.90 -6.67
C CYS A 166 19.16 6.13 -6.61
N VAL A 167 17.87 5.91 -6.33
CA VAL A 167 16.87 6.96 -6.20
C VAL A 167 16.28 6.89 -4.79
N VAL A 168 16.31 8.00 -4.07
CA VAL A 168 15.80 8.09 -2.69
C VAL A 168 14.97 9.36 -2.54
N VAL A 169 13.95 9.29 -1.67
CA VAL A 169 13.16 10.45 -1.28
C VAL A 169 13.65 10.96 0.08
N ILE A 170 13.98 12.25 0.13
CA ILE A 170 14.37 12.94 1.36
C ILE A 170 13.24 13.88 1.73
N LYS A 171 12.69 13.75 2.95
CA LYS A 171 11.72 14.71 3.48
C LYS A 171 12.46 15.97 3.90
N GLN A 172 12.10 17.11 3.31
CA GLN A 172 12.59 18.40 3.74
C GLN A 172 11.78 18.88 4.96
N PRO A 173 12.44 19.51 5.95
CA PRO A 173 11.79 20.04 7.14
C PRO A 173 10.86 21.23 6.85
#